data_AF-A0A6J1Y972-F1
#
_entry.id   AF-A0A6J1Y972-F1
#
_cell.length_a   1.000
_cell.length_b   1.000
_cell.length_c   1.000
_cell.angle_alpha   90.00
_cell.angle_beta   90.00
_cell.angle_gamma   90.00
#
_symmetry.space_group_name_H-M   'P 1'
#
loop_
_entity.id
_entity.type
_entity.pdbx_description
1 polymer ?
#
loop_
_entity_poly.entity_id
_entity_poly.type
_entity_poly.pdbx_seq_one_letter_code
_entity_poly.pdbx_strand_id
1 'polypeptide(L)'
;MAFNDLLQQVGGVGRFQQIQVTLVVLPLLLMASHNTLQNFTAAIPTHHCRPPAEANFSQDGGLEAWLPRDGQGQPESCLRFTVPRRGPPFPNSTDANSTGATEPCTNGWIYDNSTFPSTIVTEWDLVCSNRALRQLAQSLYMVGVLLGAMVFGYLADRLGRRKVLILNYLQTAVSGTCAAFAPNFPVYCAFRLLSGMSLASIALNCMTLSLEWLPIHTRACVGTLIGYVYSLGQFLLAGVAYAVPHWRHLQLLVSVPFFAFFIYSWFFIESARWHSSSGRLDLTLKTLQRVAWINGKREEGTKLSMEVLRASLQKELTMGKGQASALELLRCPALRHLFLCLSMLWFATSFAYYGLVMDLQGFGVSIYLIQVIFGAVDLPAKLVGFLVINSLGRRPAQMASLLLAGICILVNGVIPQDQSMVRTSLAVLGKGCLATSFNCIFLYTGELYPTVIRTGCKIRERSKKGQAALGYSEPAGSWSPSCACMGLQGNEQQ
;
A
#
# COMPACT_ATOMS: atom_id res chain seq x y z
N MET A 1 0.61 -28.71 7.90
CA MET A 1 1.61 -28.98 8.95
C MET A 1 2.81 -29.67 8.33
N ALA A 2 2.62 -30.77 7.59
CA ALA A 2 3.69 -31.50 6.88
C ALA A 2 4.74 -30.66 6.12
N PHE A 3 4.34 -29.63 5.36
CA PHE A 3 5.32 -28.79 4.64
C PHE A 3 6.19 -27.93 5.56
N ASN A 4 5.67 -27.51 6.71
CA ASN A 4 6.43 -26.76 7.70
C ASN A 4 7.49 -27.64 8.37
N ASP A 5 7.17 -28.92 8.58
CA ASP A 5 8.09 -29.90 9.18
C ASP A 5 9.26 -30.20 8.22
N LEU A 6 8.97 -30.29 6.91
CA LEU A 6 10.00 -30.37 5.87
C LEU A 6 10.92 -29.14 5.85
N LEU A 7 10.38 -27.92 6.02
CA LEU A 7 11.20 -26.71 6.11
C LEU A 7 12.08 -26.70 7.37
N GLN A 8 11.59 -27.24 8.50
CA GLN A 8 12.39 -27.38 9.72
C GLN A 8 13.55 -28.37 9.53
N GLN A 9 13.30 -29.52 8.90
CA GLN A 9 14.34 -30.51 8.55
C GLN A 9 15.45 -29.92 7.67
N VAL A 10 15.06 -29.09 6.69
CA VAL A 10 15.95 -28.41 5.74
C VAL A 10 16.72 -27.21 6.36
N GLY A 11 16.55 -26.96 7.66
CA GLY A 11 17.35 -26.00 8.42
C GLY A 11 16.59 -24.78 8.96
N GLY A 12 15.25 -24.75 8.87
CA GLY A 12 14.43 -23.71 9.49
C GLY A 12 14.77 -22.30 8.98
N VAL A 13 15.29 -21.43 9.86
CA VAL A 13 15.79 -20.09 9.50
C VAL A 13 17.30 -20.16 9.23
N GLY A 14 17.66 -20.85 8.14
CA GLY A 14 19.05 -20.99 7.71
C GLY A 14 19.57 -19.79 6.91
N ARG A 15 20.82 -19.91 6.44
CA ARG A 15 21.50 -18.88 5.62
C ARG A 15 20.72 -18.54 4.35
N PHE A 16 20.12 -19.54 3.70
CA PHE A 16 19.33 -19.33 2.51
C PHE A 16 18.12 -18.41 2.79
N GLN A 17 17.36 -18.70 3.85
CA GLN A 17 16.17 -17.93 4.21
C GLN A 17 16.54 -16.49 4.54
N GLN A 18 17.62 -16.25 5.27
CA GLN A 18 18.10 -14.90 5.58
C GLN A 18 18.47 -14.14 4.30
N ILE A 19 19.29 -14.72 3.42
CA ILE A 19 19.69 -14.10 2.15
C ILE A 19 18.47 -13.80 1.28
N GLN A 20 17.57 -14.77 1.11
CA GLN A 20 16.39 -14.62 0.27
C GLN A 20 15.45 -13.54 0.81
N VAL A 21 15.19 -13.51 2.12
CA VAL A 21 14.34 -12.48 2.75
C VAL A 21 14.99 -11.10 2.58
N THR A 22 16.28 -10.94 2.89
CA THR A 22 16.96 -9.65 2.73
C THR A 22 16.89 -9.13 1.29
N LEU A 23 17.13 -9.98 0.29
CA LEU A 23 17.08 -9.59 -1.12
C LEU A 23 15.66 -9.24 -1.61
N VAL A 24 14.63 -9.91 -1.08
CA VAL A 24 13.21 -9.66 -1.42
C VAL A 24 12.66 -8.43 -0.71
N VAL A 25 13.20 -8.08 0.46
CA VAL A 25 12.76 -6.95 1.27
C VAL A 25 13.41 -5.64 0.84
N LEU A 26 14.63 -5.65 0.31
CA LEU A 26 15.33 -4.45 -0.17
C LEU A 26 14.49 -3.61 -1.17
N PRO A 27 13.79 -4.18 -2.18
CA PRO A 27 12.93 -3.42 -3.08
C PRO A 27 11.74 -2.75 -2.41
N LEU A 28 11.26 -3.30 -1.28
CA LEU A 28 10.11 -2.76 -0.57
C LEU A 28 10.40 -1.39 0.04
N LEU A 29 11.69 -1.08 0.26
CA LEU A 29 12.14 0.24 0.70
C LEU A 29 11.80 1.30 -0.36
N LEU A 30 12.19 1.09 -1.62
CA LEU A 30 11.89 2.04 -2.71
C LEU A 30 10.45 1.95 -3.20
N MET A 31 9.77 0.82 -2.96
CA MET A 31 8.35 0.66 -3.24
C MET A 31 7.50 1.67 -2.45
N ALA A 32 7.82 1.86 -1.17
CA ALA A 32 7.13 2.85 -0.34
C ALA A 32 7.29 4.27 -0.91
N SER A 33 8.48 4.56 -1.44
CA SER A 33 8.81 5.83 -2.07
C SER A 33 7.92 6.10 -3.29
N HIS A 34 7.68 5.12 -4.17
CA HIS A 34 6.77 5.28 -5.31
C HIS A 34 5.33 5.59 -4.93
N ASN A 35 4.87 5.04 -3.81
CA ASN A 35 3.49 5.19 -3.35
C ASN A 35 3.21 6.62 -2.89
N THR A 36 4.12 7.20 -2.11
CA THR A 36 3.99 8.58 -1.59
C THR A 36 4.67 9.64 -2.45
N LEU A 37 5.25 9.25 -3.60
CA LEU A 37 5.97 10.14 -4.51
C LEU A 37 5.14 11.35 -4.96
N GLN A 38 3.85 11.14 -5.19
CA GLN A 38 2.95 12.18 -5.70
C GLN A 38 2.73 13.33 -4.71
N ASN A 39 2.96 13.11 -3.42
CA ASN A 39 2.90 14.19 -2.42
C ASN A 39 3.91 15.30 -2.71
N PHE A 40 5.06 14.94 -3.28
CA PHE A 40 6.12 15.88 -3.65
C PHE A 40 6.03 16.30 -5.12
N THR A 41 5.82 15.35 -6.03
CA THR A 41 5.77 15.69 -7.47
C THR A 41 4.55 16.51 -7.84
N ALA A 42 3.46 16.41 -7.07
CA ALA A 42 2.24 17.22 -7.22
C ALA A 42 2.06 18.26 -6.10
N ALA A 43 3.17 18.74 -5.54
CA ALA A 43 3.13 19.86 -4.61
C ALA A 43 2.56 21.10 -5.31
N ILE A 44 1.68 21.83 -4.62
CA ILE A 44 1.14 23.11 -5.11
C ILE A 44 1.99 24.21 -4.45
N PRO A 45 2.87 24.88 -5.20
CA PRO A 45 3.49 26.10 -4.70
C PRO A 45 2.45 27.23 -4.63
N THR A 46 2.77 28.24 -3.82
CA THR A 46 2.02 29.50 -3.83
C THR A 46 2.01 30.05 -5.25
N HIS A 47 0.83 30.48 -5.70
CA HIS A 47 0.62 30.88 -7.08
C HIS A 47 -0.37 32.02 -7.16
N HIS A 48 -0.22 32.83 -8.20
CA HIS A 48 -1.03 34.00 -8.45
C HIS A 48 -1.34 34.10 -9.95
N CYS A 49 -2.43 34.78 -10.30
CA CYS A 49 -2.76 34.99 -11.71
C CYS A 49 -1.68 35.81 -12.41
N ARG A 50 -1.37 35.45 -13.66
CA ARG A 50 -0.52 36.27 -14.52
C ARG A 50 -1.32 37.48 -15.04
N PRO A 51 -0.80 38.71 -14.90
CA PRO A 51 -1.40 39.89 -15.51
C PRO A 51 -1.43 39.80 -17.05
N PRO A 52 -2.28 40.60 -17.73
CA PRO A 52 -2.25 40.73 -19.19
C PRO A 52 -0.86 41.11 -19.72
N ALA A 53 -0.51 40.60 -20.91
CA ALA A 53 0.78 40.91 -21.54
C ALA A 53 0.95 42.41 -21.86
N GLU A 54 -0.16 43.14 -21.98
CA GLU A 54 -0.23 44.59 -22.21
C GLU A 54 -0.11 45.40 -20.91
N ALA A 55 -0.02 44.76 -19.74
CA ALA A 55 0.07 45.45 -18.46
C ALA A 55 1.44 46.14 -18.30
N ASN A 56 1.44 47.46 -18.09
CA ASN A 56 2.64 48.24 -17.85
C ASN A 56 2.89 48.34 -16.34
N PHE A 57 3.69 47.41 -15.80
CA PHE A 57 3.97 47.33 -14.35
C PHE A 57 4.49 48.64 -13.73
N SER A 58 5.14 49.51 -14.52
CA SER A 58 5.61 50.83 -14.08
C SER A 58 4.50 51.87 -13.91
N GLN A 59 3.39 51.77 -14.67
CA GLN A 59 2.24 52.68 -14.59
C GLN A 59 1.08 52.10 -13.78
N ASP A 60 0.95 50.77 -13.74
CA ASP A 60 -0.19 50.07 -13.15
C ASP A 60 -0.01 49.73 -11.66
N GLY A 61 1.04 50.25 -10.99
CA GLY A 61 1.27 50.01 -9.56
C GLY A 61 1.82 48.62 -9.23
N GLY A 62 2.41 47.94 -10.22
CA GLY A 62 3.04 46.62 -10.05
C GLY A 62 2.05 45.45 -10.00
N LEU A 63 2.56 44.26 -9.65
CA LEU A 63 1.79 43.00 -9.60
C LEU A 63 0.65 43.04 -8.56
N GLU A 64 0.87 43.73 -7.46
CA GLU A 64 -0.08 43.87 -6.33
C GLU A 64 -1.40 44.53 -6.73
N ALA A 65 -1.40 45.43 -7.72
CA ALA A 65 -2.60 46.11 -8.20
C ALA A 65 -3.59 45.18 -8.91
N TRP A 66 -3.13 44.03 -9.38
CA TRP A 66 -3.92 43.05 -10.13
C TRP A 66 -4.47 41.92 -9.25
N LEU A 67 -3.98 41.79 -8.02
CA LEU A 67 -4.28 40.65 -7.15
C LEU A 67 -5.26 41.05 -6.03
N PRO A 68 -6.47 40.46 -5.99
CA PRO A 68 -7.34 40.58 -4.83
C PRO A 68 -6.67 39.96 -3.61
N ARG A 69 -6.96 40.48 -2.42
CA ARG A 69 -6.46 39.95 -1.15
C ARG A 69 -7.56 39.26 -0.40
N ASP A 70 -7.24 38.11 0.19
CA ASP A 70 -8.14 37.35 1.05
C ASP A 70 -8.33 38.03 2.41
N GLY A 71 -9.18 37.43 3.26
CA GLY A 71 -9.43 37.93 4.62
C GLY A 71 -8.21 37.93 5.55
N GLN A 72 -7.10 37.30 5.16
CA GLN A 72 -5.83 37.30 5.88
C GLN A 72 -4.78 38.25 5.25
N GLY A 73 -5.17 39.01 4.22
CA GLY A 73 -4.31 39.96 3.53
C GLY A 73 -3.32 39.33 2.56
N GLN A 74 -3.43 38.01 2.28
CA GLN A 74 -2.64 37.31 1.27
C GLN A 74 -3.30 37.46 -0.11
N PRO A 75 -2.53 37.47 -1.21
CA PRO A 75 -3.12 37.57 -2.53
C PRO A 75 -3.88 36.29 -2.88
N GLU A 76 -5.13 36.41 -3.31
CA GLU A 76 -5.94 35.30 -3.76
C GLU A 76 -5.29 34.61 -4.96
N SER A 77 -5.28 33.28 -4.95
CA SER A 77 -4.46 32.49 -5.87
C SER A 77 -5.13 32.23 -7.24
N CYS A 78 -6.46 32.35 -7.31
CA CYS A 78 -7.26 31.95 -8.48
C CYS A 78 -8.05 33.07 -9.14
N LEU A 79 -8.02 34.27 -8.57
CA LEU A 79 -8.76 35.43 -9.05
C LEU A 79 -7.81 36.58 -9.29
N ARG A 80 -8.13 37.39 -10.29
CA ARG A 80 -7.47 38.67 -10.55
C ARG A 80 -8.50 39.76 -10.75
N PHE A 81 -8.10 41.01 -10.57
CA PHE A 81 -8.91 42.14 -11.01
C PHE A 81 -8.89 42.25 -12.54
N THR A 82 -10.04 42.61 -13.12
CA THR A 82 -10.19 42.92 -14.55
C THR A 82 -9.43 44.21 -14.96
N VAL A 83 -9.26 45.13 -14.01
CA VAL A 83 -8.57 46.43 -14.20
C VAL A 83 -7.64 46.65 -13.01
N PRO A 84 -6.40 47.17 -13.21
CA PRO A 84 -5.45 47.36 -12.11
C PRO A 84 -5.98 48.39 -11.12
N ARG A 85 -5.97 48.04 -9.84
CA ARG A 85 -6.38 48.95 -8.77
C ARG A 85 -5.22 49.82 -8.35
N ARG A 86 -5.31 51.12 -8.62
CA ARG A 86 -4.30 52.11 -8.20
C ARG A 86 -4.67 52.69 -6.82
N GLY A 87 -3.77 52.58 -5.84
CA GLY A 87 -3.82 53.32 -4.56
C GLY A 87 -3.83 52.44 -3.29
N PRO A 88 -3.38 52.97 -2.12
CA PRO A 88 -3.36 52.26 -0.84
C PRO A 88 -4.77 52.11 -0.22
N PRO A 89 -4.95 51.19 0.74
CA PRO A 89 -6.26 50.94 1.35
C PRO A 89 -6.53 51.98 2.44
N PHE A 90 -7.28 53.05 2.15
CA PHE A 90 -7.86 53.86 3.23
C PHE A 90 -9.31 54.30 2.95
N PRO A 91 -10.12 54.41 4.02
CA PRO A 91 -11.57 54.47 3.96
C PRO A 91 -12.04 55.92 3.79
N ASN A 92 -13.10 56.08 2.99
CA ASN A 92 -14.14 57.13 3.05
C ASN A 92 -14.69 57.42 1.66
N SER A 93 -15.12 56.35 0.99
CA SER A 93 -16.08 56.46 -0.09
C SER A 93 -17.16 55.44 0.21
N THR A 94 -18.37 55.93 0.41
CA THR A 94 -19.60 55.21 0.79
C THR A 94 -20.12 54.27 -0.30
N ASP A 95 -19.23 53.79 -1.18
CA ASP A 95 -19.52 52.84 -2.25
C ASP A 95 -19.12 51.44 -1.79
N ALA A 96 -19.94 50.87 -0.91
CA ALA A 96 -19.83 49.50 -0.41
C ALA A 96 -20.00 48.40 -1.49
N ASN A 97 -20.05 48.76 -2.78
CA ASN A 97 -20.31 47.86 -3.91
C ASN A 97 -19.20 47.84 -4.97
N SER A 98 -18.03 48.42 -4.72
CA SER A 98 -16.88 48.27 -5.63
C SER A 98 -15.87 47.23 -5.11
N THR A 99 -16.34 46.02 -4.84
CA THR A 99 -15.47 44.85 -5.05
C THR A 99 -15.13 44.88 -6.55
N GLY A 100 -13.96 45.43 -6.89
CA GLY A 100 -13.54 45.55 -8.29
C GLY A 100 -13.78 44.24 -9.02
N ALA A 101 -14.36 44.30 -10.22
CA ALA A 101 -14.78 43.09 -10.93
C ALA A 101 -13.60 42.12 -11.07
N THR A 102 -13.71 40.98 -10.39
CA THR A 102 -12.71 39.92 -10.41
C THR A 102 -13.06 38.89 -11.46
N GLU A 103 -12.05 38.36 -12.14
CA GLU A 103 -12.18 37.29 -13.11
C GLU A 103 -11.21 36.14 -12.80
N PRO A 104 -11.51 34.90 -13.24
CA PRO A 104 -10.56 33.80 -13.15
C PRO A 104 -9.30 34.05 -13.99
N CYS A 105 -8.17 33.47 -13.57
CA CYS A 105 -6.91 33.62 -14.34
C CYS A 105 -7.05 33.04 -15.76
N THR A 106 -7.06 33.91 -16.78
CA THR A 106 -7.12 33.51 -18.20
C THR A 106 -5.75 33.47 -18.87
N ASN A 107 -4.80 34.25 -18.37
CA ASN A 107 -3.47 34.44 -18.99
C ASN A 107 -2.36 33.59 -18.36
N GLY A 108 -2.75 32.51 -17.67
CA GLY A 108 -1.83 31.62 -16.95
C GLY A 108 -1.53 32.08 -15.52
N TRP A 109 -0.54 31.42 -14.90
CA TRP A 109 -0.18 31.59 -13.50
C TRP A 109 1.31 31.92 -13.33
N ILE A 110 1.63 32.58 -12.22
CA ILE A 110 2.98 32.80 -11.72
C ILE A 110 3.12 32.00 -10.44
N TYR A 111 4.09 31.09 -10.41
CA TYR A 111 4.36 30.21 -9.27
C TYR A 111 5.60 30.69 -8.50
N ASP A 112 5.56 30.57 -7.18
CA ASP A 112 6.76 30.72 -6.36
C ASP A 112 7.62 29.46 -6.44
N ASN A 113 8.79 29.62 -7.07
CA ASN A 113 9.75 28.53 -7.29
C ASN A 113 10.76 28.39 -6.13
N SER A 114 10.60 29.11 -5.02
CA SER A 114 11.52 29.10 -3.87
C SER A 114 11.69 27.72 -3.23
N THR A 115 10.59 26.97 -3.09
CA THR A 115 10.57 25.67 -2.41
C THR A 115 10.54 24.51 -3.38
N PHE A 116 9.78 24.64 -4.48
CA PHE A 116 9.68 23.63 -5.53
C PHE A 116 9.99 24.29 -6.88
N PRO A 117 11.13 23.99 -7.52
CA PRO A 117 11.50 24.63 -8.77
C PRO A 117 10.62 24.19 -9.94
N SER A 118 10.06 22.98 -9.87
CA SER A 118 9.14 22.44 -10.86
C SER A 118 8.38 21.26 -10.28
N THR A 119 7.07 21.25 -10.48
CA THR A 119 6.15 20.16 -10.13
C THR A 119 5.27 19.84 -11.34
N ILE A 120 4.57 18.70 -11.30
CA ILE A 120 3.56 18.37 -12.34
C ILE A 120 2.45 19.41 -12.41
N VAL A 121 2.24 20.15 -11.30
CA VAL A 121 1.23 21.19 -11.21
C VAL A 121 1.71 22.45 -11.93
N THR A 122 2.96 22.87 -11.74
CA THR A 122 3.52 24.06 -12.40
C THR A 122 3.77 23.84 -13.89
N GLU A 123 3.98 22.59 -14.32
CA GLU A 123 4.29 22.29 -15.72
C GLU A 123 3.05 22.18 -16.61
N TRP A 124 1.93 21.71 -16.07
CA TRP A 124 0.67 21.54 -16.81
C TRP A 124 -0.48 22.39 -16.25
N ASP A 125 -0.18 23.40 -15.43
CA ASP A 125 -1.14 24.35 -14.85
C ASP A 125 -2.38 23.69 -14.24
N LEU A 126 -2.15 22.73 -13.33
CA LEU A 126 -3.19 21.89 -12.72
C LEU A 126 -3.84 22.55 -11.51
N VAL A 127 -4.17 23.84 -11.61
CA VAL A 127 -4.61 24.68 -10.50
C VAL A 127 -6.00 25.28 -10.77
N CYS A 128 -6.66 25.79 -9.72
CA CYS A 128 -7.97 26.43 -9.79
C CYS A 128 -9.03 25.53 -10.43
N SER A 129 -9.49 25.84 -11.66
CA SER A 129 -10.45 25.01 -12.41
C SER A 129 -9.93 23.59 -12.68
N ASN A 130 -8.62 23.44 -12.85
CA ASN A 130 -7.96 22.18 -13.18
C ASN A 130 -7.48 21.38 -11.96
N ARG A 131 -7.82 21.81 -10.73
CA ARG A 131 -7.41 21.12 -9.49
C ARG A 131 -7.83 19.64 -9.45
N ALA A 132 -8.95 19.31 -10.08
CA ALA A 132 -9.48 17.95 -10.13
C ALA A 132 -8.58 17.00 -10.93
N LEU A 133 -7.82 17.51 -11.91
CA LEU A 133 -6.90 16.71 -12.72
C LEU A 133 -5.75 16.17 -11.86
N ARG A 134 -5.19 16.97 -10.94
CA ARG A 134 -4.20 16.48 -9.97
C ARG A 134 -4.73 15.28 -9.18
N GLN A 135 -5.95 15.37 -8.69
CA GLN A 135 -6.60 14.29 -7.93
C GLN A 135 -6.84 13.07 -8.83
N LEU A 136 -7.22 13.28 -10.09
CA LEU A 136 -7.40 12.21 -11.08
C LEU A 136 -6.13 11.37 -11.26
N ALA A 137 -4.94 11.99 -11.33
CA ALA A 137 -3.68 11.23 -11.45
C ALA A 137 -3.45 10.29 -10.25
N GLN A 138 -3.78 10.74 -9.04
CA GLN A 138 -3.66 9.93 -7.82
C GLN A 138 -4.70 8.81 -7.81
N SER A 139 -5.94 9.11 -8.21
CA SER A 139 -7.02 8.13 -8.30
C SER A 139 -6.71 7.05 -9.35
N LEU A 140 -6.18 7.43 -10.52
CA LEU A 140 -5.76 6.48 -11.56
C LEU A 140 -4.63 5.58 -11.10
N TYR A 141 -3.67 6.12 -10.33
CA TYR A 141 -2.64 5.32 -9.69
C TYR A 141 -3.24 4.27 -8.73
N MET A 142 -4.21 4.65 -7.89
CA MET A 142 -4.90 3.73 -6.97
C MET A 142 -5.78 2.70 -7.69
N VAL A 143 -6.43 3.08 -8.79
CA VAL A 143 -7.12 2.14 -9.69
C VAL A 143 -6.12 1.14 -10.26
N GLY A 144 -4.94 1.62 -10.68
CA GLY A 144 -3.83 0.77 -11.07
C GLY A 144 -3.46 -0.25 -9.99
N VAL A 145 -3.27 0.18 -8.75
CA VAL A 145 -2.99 -0.70 -7.59
C VAL A 145 -4.04 -1.80 -7.44
N LEU A 146 -5.33 -1.47 -7.56
CA LEU A 146 -6.43 -2.44 -7.47
C LEU A 146 -6.39 -3.46 -8.63
N LEU A 147 -6.30 -2.97 -9.87
CA LEU A 147 -6.23 -3.83 -11.06
C LEU A 147 -4.98 -4.73 -11.02
N GLY A 148 -3.86 -4.19 -10.56
CA GLY A 148 -2.61 -4.90 -10.37
C GLY A 148 -2.72 -6.07 -9.40
N ALA A 149 -3.33 -5.83 -8.23
CA ALA A 149 -3.57 -6.87 -7.24
C ALA A 149 -4.43 -8.02 -7.79
N MET A 150 -5.45 -7.71 -8.61
CA MET A 150 -6.31 -8.72 -9.23
C MET A 150 -5.60 -9.50 -10.34
N VAL A 151 -5.05 -8.79 -11.33
CA VAL A 151 -4.43 -9.40 -12.53
C VAL A 151 -3.17 -10.15 -12.17
N PHE A 152 -2.23 -9.50 -11.49
CA PHE A 152 -0.96 -10.13 -11.14
C PHE A 152 -1.07 -11.04 -9.93
N GLY A 153 -2.08 -10.90 -9.08
CA GLY A 153 -2.40 -11.90 -8.06
C GLY A 153 -2.80 -13.22 -8.72
N TYR A 154 -3.74 -13.18 -9.66
CA TYR A 154 -4.12 -14.36 -10.46
C TYR A 154 -2.94 -14.94 -11.25
N LEU A 155 -2.12 -14.07 -11.86
CA LEU A 155 -0.97 -14.49 -12.62
C LEU A 155 0.11 -15.14 -11.73
N ALA A 156 0.30 -14.65 -10.50
CA ALA A 156 1.29 -15.18 -9.56
C ALA A 156 0.95 -16.61 -9.13
N ASP A 157 -0.34 -16.91 -8.99
CA ASP A 157 -0.79 -18.27 -8.69
C ASP A 157 -0.59 -19.23 -9.87
N ARG A 158 -0.67 -18.75 -11.11
CA ARG A 158 -0.54 -19.55 -12.35
C ARG A 158 0.91 -19.71 -12.83
N LEU A 159 1.68 -18.62 -12.89
CA LEU A 159 3.03 -18.58 -13.46
C LEU A 159 4.12 -18.77 -12.39
N GLY A 160 3.80 -18.53 -11.13
CA GLY A 160 4.75 -18.51 -10.02
C GLY A 160 5.08 -17.08 -9.59
N ARG A 161 5.51 -16.95 -8.34
CA ARG A 161 5.68 -15.65 -7.67
C ARG A 161 6.94 -14.96 -8.17
N ARG A 162 8.00 -15.72 -8.45
CA ARG A 162 9.26 -15.19 -8.99
C ARG A 162 9.06 -14.55 -10.37
N LYS A 163 8.39 -15.25 -11.29
CA LYS A 163 8.22 -14.74 -12.67
C LYS A 163 7.40 -13.46 -12.69
N VAL A 164 6.35 -13.39 -11.88
CA VAL A 164 5.53 -12.19 -11.74
C VAL A 164 6.30 -11.05 -11.09
N LEU A 165 7.13 -11.31 -10.08
CA LEU A 165 8.02 -10.29 -9.51
C LEU A 165 8.99 -9.72 -10.54
N ILE A 166 9.65 -10.56 -11.35
CA ILE A 166 10.56 -10.12 -12.42
C ILE A 166 9.81 -9.20 -13.40
N LEU A 167 8.63 -9.60 -13.85
CA LEU A 167 7.80 -8.81 -14.76
C LEU A 167 7.42 -7.45 -14.15
N ASN A 168 6.98 -7.45 -12.89
CA ASN A 168 6.56 -6.23 -12.21
C ASN A 168 7.72 -5.27 -11.95
N TYR A 169 8.93 -5.76 -11.65
CA TYR A 169 10.11 -4.89 -11.52
C TYR A 169 10.43 -4.20 -12.83
N LEU A 170 10.41 -4.94 -13.94
CA LEU A 170 10.60 -4.34 -15.27
C LEU A 170 9.51 -3.33 -15.59
N GLN A 171 8.24 -3.68 -15.35
CA GLN A 171 7.10 -2.78 -15.57
C GLN A 171 7.23 -1.50 -14.75
N THR A 172 7.59 -1.58 -13.46
CA THR A 172 7.78 -0.40 -12.60
C THR A 172 8.93 0.46 -13.09
N ALA A 173 10.06 -0.15 -13.44
CA ALA A 173 11.24 0.55 -13.94
C ALA A 173 10.95 1.31 -15.24
N VAL A 174 10.31 0.64 -16.21
CA VAL A 174 9.97 1.23 -17.52
C VAL A 174 8.89 2.29 -17.35
N SER A 175 7.74 1.96 -16.75
CA SER A 175 6.64 2.92 -16.59
C SER A 175 7.04 4.13 -15.75
N GLY A 176 7.80 3.92 -14.66
CA GLY A 176 8.28 4.99 -13.80
C GLY A 176 9.28 5.92 -14.50
N THR A 177 10.19 5.37 -15.29
CA THR A 177 11.14 6.14 -16.10
C THR A 177 10.42 6.91 -17.21
N CYS A 178 9.50 6.26 -17.94
CA CYS A 178 8.69 6.92 -18.96
C CYS A 178 7.79 8.03 -18.38
N ALA A 179 7.28 7.89 -17.16
CA ALA A 179 6.51 8.94 -16.50
C ALA A 179 7.34 10.22 -16.27
N ALA A 180 8.65 10.11 -16.04
CA ALA A 180 9.53 11.28 -15.88
C ALA A 180 9.78 12.03 -17.20
N PHE A 181 9.66 11.34 -18.33
CA PHE A 181 9.81 11.91 -19.68
C PHE A 181 8.47 12.21 -20.35
N ALA A 182 7.36 12.10 -19.62
CA ALA A 182 6.04 12.33 -20.19
C ALA A 182 5.92 13.78 -20.72
N PRO A 183 5.55 13.98 -22.00
CA PRO A 183 5.40 15.33 -22.54
C PRO A 183 4.10 15.99 -22.09
N ASN A 184 3.05 15.19 -21.89
CA ASN A 184 1.69 15.66 -21.63
C ASN A 184 1.09 14.94 -20.42
N PHE A 185 0.17 15.61 -19.73
CA PHE A 185 -0.50 15.08 -18.54
C PHE A 185 -1.21 13.71 -18.72
N PRO A 186 -1.94 13.43 -19.82
CA PRO A 186 -2.59 12.12 -20.00
C PRO A 186 -1.59 10.96 -20.13
N VAL A 187 -0.43 11.22 -20.76
CA VAL A 187 0.65 10.23 -20.90
C VAL A 187 1.26 9.93 -19.54
N TYR A 188 1.48 10.96 -18.71
CA TYR A 188 1.90 10.80 -17.32
C TYR A 188 0.90 9.95 -16.52
N CYS A 189 -0.40 10.23 -16.63
CA CYS A 189 -1.45 9.47 -15.98
C CYS A 189 -1.47 7.98 -16.40
N ALA A 190 -1.29 7.69 -17.69
CA ALA A 190 -1.22 6.32 -18.19
C ALA A 190 -0.03 5.56 -17.59
N PHE A 191 1.16 6.17 -17.57
CA PHE A 191 2.34 5.56 -16.97
C PHE A 191 2.21 5.40 -15.44
N ARG A 192 1.61 6.37 -14.74
CA ARG A 192 1.31 6.25 -13.31
C ARG A 192 0.35 5.11 -13.01
N LEU A 193 -0.69 4.92 -13.83
CA LEU A 193 -1.59 3.76 -13.70
C LEU A 193 -0.82 2.44 -13.88
N LEU A 194 0.05 2.35 -14.89
CA LEU A 194 0.89 1.16 -15.12
C LEU A 194 1.87 0.90 -13.97
N SER A 195 2.48 1.94 -13.39
CA SER A 195 3.32 1.80 -12.19
C SER A 195 2.53 1.36 -10.96
N GLY A 196 1.30 1.86 -10.79
CA GLY A 196 0.39 1.43 -9.73
C GLY A 196 0.06 -0.06 -9.81
N MET A 197 -0.20 -0.57 -11.03
CA MET A 197 -0.49 -1.99 -11.27
C MET A 197 0.64 -2.92 -10.83
N SER A 198 1.90 -2.56 -11.08
CA SER A 198 3.03 -3.39 -10.68
C SER A 198 3.31 -3.30 -9.17
N LEU A 199 3.13 -2.12 -8.56
CA LEU A 199 3.52 -1.90 -7.15
C LEU A 199 2.75 -2.78 -6.16
N ALA A 200 1.43 -2.88 -6.31
CA ALA A 200 0.59 -3.71 -5.44
C ALA A 200 1.03 -5.18 -5.47
N SER A 201 1.36 -5.65 -6.67
CA SER A 201 1.79 -7.01 -6.90
C SER A 201 3.19 -7.28 -6.36
N ILE A 202 4.11 -6.32 -6.43
CA ILE A 202 5.42 -6.42 -5.79
C ILE A 202 5.24 -6.60 -4.28
N ALA A 203 4.44 -5.76 -3.63
CA ALA A 203 4.19 -5.84 -2.19
C ALA A 203 3.67 -7.23 -1.77
N LEU A 204 2.61 -7.69 -2.46
CA LEU A 204 1.97 -8.97 -2.15
C LEU A 204 2.90 -10.16 -2.41
N ASN A 205 3.55 -10.21 -3.57
CA ASN A 205 4.40 -11.34 -3.93
C ASN A 205 5.69 -11.39 -3.10
N CYS A 206 6.29 -10.24 -2.76
CA CYS A 206 7.44 -10.20 -1.84
C CYS A 206 7.06 -10.71 -0.45
N MET A 207 5.92 -10.27 0.08
CA MET A 207 5.37 -10.77 1.35
C MET A 207 5.13 -12.27 1.31
N THR A 208 4.38 -12.76 0.33
CA THR A 208 4.06 -14.19 0.20
C THR A 208 5.31 -15.04 0.03
N LEU A 209 6.24 -14.65 -0.86
CA LEU A 209 7.47 -15.39 -1.10
C LEU A 209 8.35 -15.47 0.17
N SER A 210 8.42 -14.38 0.94
CA SER A 210 9.16 -14.36 2.21
C SER A 210 8.53 -15.30 3.23
N LEU A 211 7.21 -15.28 3.39
CA LEU A 211 6.51 -16.09 4.37
C LEU A 211 6.44 -17.58 4.00
N GLU A 212 6.43 -17.92 2.70
CA GLU A 212 6.38 -19.31 2.23
C GLU A 212 7.68 -20.08 2.51
N TRP A 213 8.82 -19.39 2.55
CA TRP A 213 10.12 -19.98 2.90
C TRP A 213 10.40 -20.04 4.40
N LEU A 214 9.54 -19.42 5.21
CA LEU A 214 9.73 -19.31 6.66
C LEU A 214 8.82 -20.24 7.45
N PRO A 215 9.31 -20.79 8.58
CA PRO A 215 8.49 -21.56 9.49
C PRO A 215 7.48 -20.67 10.21
N ILE A 216 6.32 -21.25 10.57
CA ILE A 216 5.14 -20.51 11.04
C ILE A 216 5.43 -19.54 12.20
N HIS A 217 6.24 -19.94 13.18
CA HIS A 217 6.56 -19.13 14.36
C HIS A 217 7.34 -17.83 14.05
N THR A 218 8.11 -17.80 12.96
CA THR A 218 8.89 -16.62 12.56
C THR A 218 8.16 -15.66 11.63
N ARG A 219 7.01 -16.09 11.08
CA ARG A 219 6.26 -15.32 10.08
C ARG A 219 5.77 -13.97 10.60
N ALA A 220 5.32 -13.93 11.85
CA ALA A 220 4.90 -12.68 12.48
C ALA A 220 6.06 -11.68 12.57
N CYS A 221 7.23 -12.13 13.03
CA CYS A 221 8.43 -11.29 13.16
C CYS A 221 8.88 -10.72 11.79
N VAL A 222 8.97 -11.57 10.77
CA VAL A 222 9.38 -11.12 9.42
C VAL A 222 8.32 -10.23 8.77
N GLY A 223 7.03 -10.50 8.97
CA GLY A 223 5.96 -9.61 8.52
C GLY A 223 6.07 -8.20 9.14
N THR A 224 6.42 -8.11 10.42
CA THR A 224 6.70 -6.84 11.09
C THR A 224 7.96 -6.16 10.53
N LEU A 225 9.05 -6.92 10.32
CA LEU A 225 10.28 -6.41 9.70
C LEU A 225 10.03 -5.79 8.32
N ILE A 226 9.22 -6.46 7.49
CA ILE A 226 8.83 -5.92 6.18
C ILE A 226 8.07 -4.62 6.34
N GLY A 227 7.16 -4.56 7.31
CA GLY A 227 6.46 -3.33 7.69
C GLY A 227 7.41 -2.20 8.07
N TYR A 228 8.48 -2.48 8.83
CA TYR A 228 9.49 -1.48 9.19
C TYR A 228 10.27 -0.95 7.99
N VAL A 229 10.70 -1.85 7.10
CA VAL A 229 11.43 -1.45 5.87
C VAL A 229 10.58 -0.56 4.98
N TYR A 230 9.27 -0.81 4.90
CA TYR A 230 8.34 0.07 4.19
C TYR A 230 8.31 1.50 4.80
N SER A 231 8.27 1.62 6.13
CA SER A 231 8.30 2.94 6.78
C SER A 231 9.63 3.65 6.63
N LEU A 232 10.74 2.90 6.66
CA LEU A 232 12.06 3.46 6.35
C LEU A 232 12.12 4.01 4.93
N GLY A 233 11.46 3.37 3.97
CA GLY A 233 11.31 3.85 2.61
C GLY A 233 10.53 5.18 2.49
N GLN A 234 9.47 5.36 3.28
CA GLN A 234 8.75 6.64 3.36
C GLN A 234 9.62 7.76 3.94
N PHE A 235 10.42 7.44 4.96
CA PHE A 235 11.37 8.36 5.56
C PHE A 235 12.49 8.74 4.57
N LEU A 236 13.06 7.76 3.86
CA LEU A 236 14.09 7.98 2.85
C LEU A 236 13.58 8.91 1.74
N LEU A 237 12.34 8.71 1.27
CA LEU A 237 11.74 9.57 0.24
C LEU A 237 11.74 11.04 0.66
N ALA A 238 11.43 11.35 1.92
CA ALA A 238 11.39 12.74 2.39
C ALA A 238 12.77 13.42 2.26
N GLY A 239 13.84 12.72 2.65
CA GLY A 239 15.21 13.22 2.51
C GLY A 239 15.63 13.35 1.04
N VAL A 240 15.27 12.38 0.20
CA VAL A 240 15.57 12.40 -1.23
C VAL A 240 14.81 13.53 -1.94
N ALA A 241 13.54 13.75 -1.60
CA ALA A 241 12.73 14.82 -2.17
C ALA A 241 13.20 16.21 -1.73
N TYR A 242 13.81 16.33 -0.55
CA TYR A 242 14.44 17.56 -0.09
C TYR A 242 15.74 17.86 -0.85
N ALA A 243 16.57 16.84 -1.10
CA ALA A 243 17.81 16.97 -1.86
C ALA A 243 17.58 17.21 -3.36
N VAL A 244 16.54 16.59 -3.94
CA VAL A 244 16.21 16.67 -5.37
C VAL A 244 14.75 17.11 -5.53
N PRO A 245 14.47 18.43 -5.47
CA PRO A 245 13.10 18.94 -5.50
C PRO A 245 12.48 18.98 -6.90
N HIS A 246 13.27 18.78 -7.97
CA HIS A 246 12.76 18.75 -9.34
C HIS A 246 12.03 17.41 -9.62
N TRP A 247 10.73 17.48 -9.97
CA TRP A 247 9.87 16.30 -10.02
C TRP A 247 10.31 15.20 -11.00
N ARG A 248 10.85 15.56 -12.18
CA ARG A 248 11.34 14.59 -13.18
C ARG A 248 12.54 13.81 -12.66
N HIS A 249 13.49 14.49 -12.02
CA HIS A 249 14.68 13.86 -11.43
C HIS A 249 14.30 13.00 -10.23
N LEU A 250 13.36 13.46 -9.39
CA LEU A 250 12.85 12.68 -8.26
C LEU A 250 12.16 11.39 -8.75
N GLN A 251 11.33 11.47 -9.79
CA GLN A 251 10.68 10.32 -10.40
C GLN A 251 11.71 9.33 -10.97
N LEU A 252 12.76 9.80 -11.65
CA LEU A 252 13.85 8.95 -12.16
C LEU A 252 14.62 8.28 -11.01
N LEU A 253 15.00 9.04 -9.99
CA LEU A 253 15.80 8.53 -8.88
C LEU A 253 15.11 7.41 -8.11
N VAL A 254 13.79 7.45 -8.01
CA VAL A 254 12.99 6.39 -7.38
C VAL A 254 12.76 5.20 -8.34
N SER A 255 12.64 5.45 -9.65
CA SER A 255 12.31 4.41 -10.65
C SER A 255 13.52 3.61 -11.15
N VAL A 256 14.67 4.28 -11.40
CA VAL A 256 15.86 3.67 -12.00
C VAL A 256 16.43 2.49 -11.19
N PRO A 257 16.47 2.53 -9.85
CA PRO A 257 16.93 1.39 -9.06
C PRO A 257 16.13 0.09 -9.31
N PHE A 258 14.89 0.17 -9.79
CA PHE A 258 14.12 -1.03 -10.13
C PHE A 258 14.70 -1.80 -11.34
N PHE A 259 15.52 -1.19 -12.19
CA PHE A 259 16.29 -1.93 -13.20
C PHE A 259 17.34 -2.86 -12.55
N ALA A 260 18.01 -2.39 -11.50
CA ALA A 260 18.94 -3.24 -10.74
C ALA A 260 18.17 -4.38 -10.05
N PHE A 261 16.99 -4.08 -9.49
CA PHE A 261 16.12 -5.07 -8.87
C PHE A 261 15.62 -6.11 -9.87
N PHE A 262 15.29 -5.68 -11.09
CA PHE A 262 14.97 -6.57 -12.20
C PHE A 262 16.13 -7.53 -12.50
N ILE A 263 17.35 -7.02 -12.67
CA ILE A 263 18.52 -7.86 -12.99
C ILE A 263 18.78 -8.89 -11.89
N TYR A 264 18.83 -8.49 -10.63
CA TYR A 264 19.15 -9.45 -9.57
C TYR A 264 17.97 -10.35 -9.20
N SER A 265 16.72 -9.98 -9.52
CA SER A 265 15.56 -10.85 -9.23
C SER A 265 15.62 -12.19 -9.98
N TRP A 266 16.49 -12.32 -10.99
CA TRP A 266 16.84 -13.60 -11.59
C TRP A 266 17.52 -14.57 -10.62
N PHE A 267 18.15 -14.10 -9.54
CA PHE A 267 18.71 -14.97 -8.51
C PHE A 267 17.67 -15.55 -7.55
N PHE A 268 16.44 -15.01 -7.54
CA PHE A 268 15.41 -15.49 -6.62
C PHE A 268 15.09 -16.96 -6.86
N ILE A 269 14.84 -17.70 -5.78
CA ILE A 269 14.34 -19.06 -5.86
C ILE A 269 12.82 -19.03 -5.72
N GLU A 270 12.14 -19.70 -6.64
CA GLU A 270 10.68 -19.84 -6.63
C GLU A 270 10.22 -20.63 -5.40
N SER A 271 9.00 -20.37 -4.93
CA SER A 271 8.45 -21.03 -3.75
C SER A 271 8.35 -22.55 -3.94
N ALA A 272 8.99 -23.30 -3.03
CA ALA A 272 8.84 -24.75 -2.96
C ALA A 272 7.39 -25.17 -2.68
N ARG A 273 6.61 -24.33 -1.97
CA ARG A 273 5.19 -24.57 -1.69
C ARG A 273 4.33 -24.45 -2.94
N TRP A 274 4.67 -23.52 -3.83
CA TRP A 274 3.99 -23.37 -5.10
C TRP A 274 4.29 -24.54 -6.06
N HIS A 275 5.54 -24.99 -6.10
CA HIS A 275 5.92 -26.16 -6.90
C HIS A 275 5.18 -27.42 -6.43
N SER A 276 5.06 -27.62 -5.12
CA SER A 276 4.36 -28.77 -4.56
C SER A 276 2.86 -28.72 -4.82
N SER A 277 2.22 -27.56 -4.64
CA SER A 277 0.80 -27.38 -4.92
C SER A 277 0.46 -27.48 -6.41
N SER A 278 1.40 -27.12 -7.29
CA SER A 278 1.28 -27.28 -8.75
C SER A 278 1.47 -28.71 -9.24
N GLY A 279 1.75 -29.68 -8.36
CA GLY A 279 2.02 -31.07 -8.74
C GLY A 279 3.41 -31.33 -9.34
N ARG A 280 4.31 -30.32 -9.35
CA ARG A 280 5.68 -30.44 -9.87
C ARG A 280 6.63 -30.90 -8.76
N LEU A 281 6.49 -32.17 -8.38
CA LEU A 281 7.23 -32.75 -7.26
C LEU A 281 8.74 -32.85 -7.52
N ASP A 282 9.17 -33.11 -8.76
CA ASP A 282 10.60 -33.20 -9.10
C ASP A 282 11.33 -31.86 -8.90
N LEU A 283 10.69 -30.75 -9.30
CA LEU A 283 11.21 -29.40 -9.08
C LEU A 283 11.19 -29.03 -7.60
N THR A 284 10.16 -29.45 -6.86
CA THR A 284 10.07 -29.24 -5.42
C THR A 284 11.24 -29.90 -4.71
N LEU A 285 11.51 -31.17 -5.02
CA LEU A 285 12.60 -31.94 -4.43
C LEU A 285 13.96 -31.32 -4.73
N LYS A 286 14.24 -31.00 -6.01
CA LYS A 286 15.49 -30.32 -6.41
C LYS A 286 15.69 -28.99 -5.68
N THR A 287 14.61 -28.23 -5.51
CA THR A 287 14.67 -26.92 -4.82
C THR A 287 14.94 -27.11 -3.33
N LEU A 288 14.25 -28.03 -2.66
CA LEU A 288 14.47 -28.34 -1.24
C LEU A 288 15.89 -28.86 -0.98
N GLN A 289 16.40 -29.74 -1.85
CA GLN A 289 17.78 -30.24 -1.78
C GLN A 289 18.80 -29.11 -1.92
N ARG A 290 18.58 -28.19 -2.88
CA ARG A 290 19.43 -27.01 -3.05
C ARG A 290 19.43 -26.12 -1.81
N VAL A 291 18.26 -25.89 -1.20
CA VAL A 291 18.16 -25.11 0.03
C VAL A 291 18.85 -25.82 1.20
N ALA A 292 18.67 -27.13 1.35
CA ALA A 292 19.36 -27.93 2.36
C ALA A 292 20.88 -27.84 2.21
N TRP A 293 21.38 -27.85 0.98
CA TRP A 293 22.80 -27.68 0.68
C TRP A 293 23.32 -26.30 1.07
N ILE A 294 22.60 -25.23 0.75
CA ILE A 294 22.97 -23.84 1.13
C ILE A 294 22.93 -23.66 2.66
N ASN A 295 22.02 -24.34 3.34
CA ASN A 295 21.89 -24.32 4.79
C ASN A 295 22.89 -25.23 5.52
N GLY A 296 23.76 -25.96 4.80
CA GLY A 296 24.73 -26.88 5.40
C GLY A 296 24.14 -28.21 5.88
N LYS A 297 22.86 -28.48 5.62
CA LYS A 297 22.11 -29.70 5.99
C LYS A 297 22.13 -30.72 4.85
N ARG A 298 23.33 -31.07 4.35
CA ARG A 298 23.49 -31.92 3.16
C ARG A 298 22.89 -33.32 3.33
N GLU A 299 23.09 -33.94 4.49
CA GLU A 299 22.59 -35.30 4.76
C GLU A 299 21.05 -35.38 4.77
N GLU A 300 20.39 -34.41 5.40
CA GLU A 300 18.92 -34.28 5.39
C GLU A 300 18.41 -34.05 3.97
N GLY A 301 19.12 -33.22 3.18
CA GLY A 301 18.85 -33.01 1.76
C GLY A 301 18.92 -34.30 0.93
N THR A 302 19.92 -35.13 1.15
CA THR A 302 20.07 -36.42 0.43
C THR A 302 19.04 -37.46 0.87
N LYS A 303 18.57 -37.41 2.13
CA LYS A 303 17.51 -38.28 2.66
C LYS A 303 16.12 -37.92 2.10
N LEU A 304 15.93 -36.70 1.61
CA LEU A 304 14.70 -36.28 0.92
C LEU A 304 14.60 -36.98 -0.44
N SER A 305 13.90 -38.12 -0.45
CA SER A 305 13.52 -38.85 -1.66
C SER A 305 12.12 -38.46 -2.14
N MET A 306 11.80 -38.81 -3.39
CA MET A 306 10.50 -38.50 -3.98
C MET A 306 9.36 -39.24 -3.26
N GLU A 307 9.66 -40.39 -2.65
CA GLU A 307 8.73 -41.18 -1.84
C GLU A 307 8.39 -40.48 -0.52
N VAL A 308 9.39 -39.97 0.21
CA VAL A 308 9.19 -39.20 1.45
C VAL A 308 8.40 -37.92 1.18
N LEU A 309 8.70 -37.25 0.07
CA LEU A 309 7.98 -36.06 -0.36
C LEU A 309 6.52 -36.37 -0.72
N ARG A 310 6.27 -37.46 -1.46
CA ARG A 310 4.91 -37.90 -1.77
C ARG A 310 4.14 -38.29 -0.50
N ALA A 311 4.74 -39.07 0.40
CA ALA A 311 4.09 -39.50 1.64
C ALA A 311 3.70 -38.32 2.54
N SER A 312 4.60 -37.34 2.69
CA SER A 312 4.33 -36.14 3.50
C SER A 312 3.31 -35.19 2.86
N LEU A 313 3.29 -35.07 1.54
CA LEU A 313 2.36 -34.19 0.81
C LEU A 313 1.07 -34.89 0.35
N GLN A 314 0.94 -36.21 0.49
CA GLN A 314 -0.22 -36.98 0.00
C GLN A 314 -1.54 -36.42 0.54
N LYS A 315 -1.55 -36.02 1.81
CA LYS A 315 -2.71 -35.42 2.49
C LYS A 315 -3.03 -34.01 1.97
N GLU A 316 -2.03 -33.23 1.56
CA GLU A 316 -2.24 -31.90 0.97
C GLU A 316 -2.60 -31.98 -0.54
N LEU A 317 -2.00 -32.91 -1.30
CA LEU A 317 -2.24 -33.15 -2.73
C LEU A 317 -3.64 -33.72 -3.01
N THR A 318 -4.09 -34.68 -2.19
CA THR A 318 -5.46 -35.24 -2.31
C THR A 318 -6.52 -34.22 -1.91
N MET A 319 -6.21 -33.29 -1.02
CA MET A 319 -7.11 -32.20 -0.64
C MET A 319 -7.11 -31.04 -1.65
N GLY A 320 -6.01 -30.80 -2.37
CA GLY A 320 -5.78 -29.65 -3.26
C GLY A 320 -6.04 -29.86 -4.76
N LYS A 321 -6.51 -31.03 -5.20
CA LYS A 321 -6.84 -31.27 -6.63
C LYS A 321 -8.01 -30.46 -7.18
N GLY A 322 -8.79 -29.79 -6.33
CA GLY A 322 -9.70 -28.74 -6.78
C GLY A 322 -8.95 -27.42 -6.78
N GLN A 323 -8.58 -26.90 -7.95
CA GLN A 323 -8.28 -25.47 -8.06
C GLN A 323 -9.56 -24.73 -7.67
N ALA A 324 -9.67 -24.35 -6.40
CA ALA A 324 -10.84 -23.62 -5.91
C ALA A 324 -10.86 -22.28 -6.64
N SER A 325 -11.68 -22.19 -7.68
CA SER A 325 -11.89 -20.96 -8.42
C SER A 325 -12.42 -19.90 -7.46
N ALA A 326 -12.08 -18.62 -7.66
CA ALA A 326 -12.62 -17.53 -6.85
C ALA A 326 -14.17 -17.58 -6.77
N LEU A 327 -14.81 -18.13 -7.80
CA LEU A 327 -16.25 -18.38 -7.86
C LEU A 327 -16.74 -19.46 -6.87
N GLU A 328 -15.93 -20.50 -6.63
CA GLU A 328 -16.25 -21.54 -5.64
C GLU A 328 -16.11 -21.02 -4.21
N LEU A 329 -15.22 -20.05 -4.00
CA LEU A 329 -15.07 -19.34 -2.72
C LEU A 329 -16.36 -18.62 -2.30
N LEU A 330 -17.02 -17.98 -3.27
CA LEU A 330 -18.29 -17.26 -3.09
C LEU A 330 -19.49 -18.21 -2.90
N ARG A 331 -19.37 -19.46 -3.34
CA ARG A 331 -20.43 -20.47 -3.23
C ARG A 331 -20.61 -20.96 -1.79
N CYS A 332 -19.55 -20.93 -0.99
CA CYS A 332 -19.56 -21.38 0.39
C CYS A 332 -19.90 -20.22 1.35
N PRO A 333 -21.07 -20.22 2.04
CA PRO A 333 -21.57 -19.02 2.74
C PRO A 333 -20.66 -18.51 3.86
N ALA A 334 -20.00 -19.42 4.57
CA ALA A 334 -19.05 -19.07 5.64
C ALA A 334 -17.79 -18.39 5.08
N LEU A 335 -17.27 -18.87 3.95
CA LEU A 335 -16.14 -18.25 3.26
C LEU A 335 -16.52 -16.92 2.62
N ARG A 336 -17.72 -16.84 2.05
CA ARG A 336 -18.26 -15.58 1.50
C ARG A 336 -18.37 -14.50 2.58
N HIS A 337 -18.94 -14.84 3.74
CA HIS A 337 -19.03 -13.91 4.86
C HIS A 337 -17.64 -13.44 5.30
N LEU A 338 -16.70 -14.38 5.43
CA LEU A 338 -15.32 -14.05 5.78
C LEU A 338 -14.63 -13.13 4.75
N PHE A 339 -14.78 -13.44 3.46
CA PHE A 339 -14.24 -12.63 2.38
C PHE A 339 -14.82 -11.22 2.38
N LEU A 340 -16.14 -11.07 2.56
CA LEU A 340 -16.79 -9.76 2.65
C LEU A 340 -16.30 -8.95 3.86
N CYS A 341 -16.22 -9.57 5.04
CA CYS A 341 -15.70 -8.90 6.24
C CYS A 341 -14.25 -8.44 6.06
N LEU A 342 -13.36 -9.30 5.54
CA LEU A 342 -11.97 -8.95 5.30
C LEU A 342 -11.84 -7.87 4.22
N SER A 343 -12.63 -7.92 3.16
CA SER A 343 -12.62 -6.92 2.09
C SER A 343 -13.03 -5.54 2.62
N MET A 344 -14.08 -5.47 3.45
CA MET A 344 -14.50 -4.23 4.09
C MET A 344 -13.42 -3.68 5.04
N LEU A 345 -12.75 -4.57 5.79
CA LEU A 345 -11.66 -4.18 6.68
C LEU A 345 -10.45 -3.64 5.91
N TRP A 346 -10.07 -4.30 4.81
CA TRP A 346 -9.01 -3.84 3.90
C TRP A 346 -9.35 -2.49 3.28
N PHE A 347 -10.59 -2.33 2.83
CA PHE A 347 -11.08 -1.07 2.26
C PHE A 347 -11.02 0.06 3.27
N ALA A 348 -11.60 -0.12 4.47
CA ALA A 348 -11.62 0.91 5.51
C ALA A 348 -10.21 1.34 5.93
N THR A 349 -9.31 0.38 6.14
CA THR A 349 -7.92 0.65 6.54
C THR A 349 -7.17 1.38 5.42
N SER A 350 -7.32 0.93 4.17
CA SER A 350 -6.64 1.55 3.02
C SER A 350 -7.16 2.93 2.71
N PHE A 351 -8.47 3.12 2.73
CA PHE A 351 -9.11 4.41 2.50
C PHE A 351 -8.65 5.45 3.52
N ALA A 352 -8.69 5.11 4.81
CA ALA A 352 -8.28 6.02 5.87
C ALA A 352 -6.77 6.32 5.82
N TYR A 353 -5.92 5.32 5.61
CA TYR A 353 -4.46 5.52 5.56
C TYR A 353 -4.02 6.35 4.36
N TYR A 354 -4.47 6.00 3.16
CA TYR A 354 -4.10 6.76 1.97
C TYR A 354 -4.77 8.14 1.94
N GLY A 355 -5.99 8.27 2.46
CA GLY A 355 -6.62 9.58 2.64
C GLY A 355 -5.77 10.52 3.49
N LEU A 356 -5.26 10.03 4.62
CA LEU A 356 -4.44 10.83 5.52
C LEU A 356 -3.02 11.09 4.99
N VAL A 357 -2.38 10.06 4.42
CA VAL A 357 -1.00 10.17 3.89
C VAL A 357 -0.92 11.03 2.64
N MET A 358 -2.00 11.17 1.88
CA MET A 358 -2.01 11.98 0.64
C MET A 358 -2.39 13.45 0.89
N ASP A 359 -2.98 13.78 2.05
CA ASP A 359 -3.38 15.14 2.41
C ASP A 359 -2.31 15.87 3.26
N LEU A 360 -1.04 15.78 2.88
CA LEU A 360 0.05 16.39 3.65
C LEU A 360 0.01 17.93 3.66
N GLN A 361 -0.53 18.52 2.59
CA GLN A 361 -0.63 19.98 2.44
C GLN A 361 -1.68 20.58 3.38
N GLY A 362 -2.65 19.77 3.82
CA GLY A 362 -3.73 20.23 4.67
C GLY A 362 -3.26 20.72 6.04
N PHE A 363 -2.11 20.26 6.56
CA PHE A 363 -1.71 20.41 7.98
C PHE A 363 -1.03 21.74 8.35
N GLY A 364 -0.65 22.60 7.39
CA GLY A 364 -0.02 23.90 7.65
C GLY A 364 1.45 23.80 8.12
N VAL A 365 2.07 22.64 7.94
CA VAL A 365 3.50 22.36 8.20
C VAL A 365 4.16 22.02 6.86
N SER A 366 5.48 22.18 6.75
CA SER A 366 6.21 21.82 5.53
C SER A 366 5.97 20.35 5.15
N ILE A 367 5.73 20.10 3.86
CA ILE A 367 5.39 18.77 3.32
C ILE A 367 6.49 17.74 3.64
N TYR A 368 7.76 18.19 3.65
CA TYR A 368 8.91 17.37 4.04
C TYR A 368 8.85 16.94 5.51
N LEU A 369 8.60 17.88 6.42
CA LEU A 369 8.58 17.59 7.85
C LEU A 369 7.42 16.67 8.23
N ILE A 370 6.22 16.91 7.68
CA ILE A 370 5.07 16.04 7.97
C ILE A 370 5.29 14.62 7.44
N GLN A 371 5.91 14.45 6.26
CA GLN A 371 6.27 13.13 5.75
C GLN A 371 7.28 12.43 6.67
N VAL A 372 8.28 13.15 7.20
CA VAL A 372 9.24 12.62 8.17
C VAL A 372 8.55 12.19 9.46
N ILE A 373 7.67 13.03 10.02
CA ILE A 373 6.91 12.71 11.24
C ILE A 373 6.01 11.49 11.01
N PHE A 374 5.34 11.41 9.86
CA PHE A 374 4.53 10.25 9.48
C PHE A 374 5.39 8.99 9.35
N GLY A 375 6.57 9.06 8.71
CA GLY A 375 7.49 7.93 8.66
C GLY A 375 7.99 7.50 10.04
N ALA A 376 8.30 8.47 10.90
CA ALA A 376 8.83 8.24 12.24
C ALA A 376 7.81 7.60 13.18
N VAL A 377 6.55 8.04 13.17
CA VAL A 377 5.50 7.51 14.06
C VAL A 377 5.14 6.05 13.76
N ASP A 378 5.33 5.59 12.52
CA ASP A 378 5.07 4.18 12.18
C ASP A 378 5.97 3.22 12.96
N LEU A 379 7.21 3.61 13.24
CA LEU A 379 8.17 2.74 13.90
C LEU A 379 7.72 2.36 15.34
N PRO A 380 7.47 3.31 16.26
CA PRO A 380 6.96 2.99 17.58
C PRO A 380 5.53 2.42 17.52
N ALA A 381 4.67 2.92 16.63
CA ALA A 381 3.30 2.40 16.52
C ALA A 381 3.28 0.91 16.15
N LYS A 382 4.11 0.48 15.19
CA LYS A 382 4.24 -0.93 14.81
C LYS A 382 4.83 -1.79 15.93
N LEU A 383 5.73 -1.24 16.74
CA LEU A 383 6.28 -1.97 17.90
C LEU A 383 5.18 -2.22 18.93
N VAL A 384 4.44 -1.18 19.31
CA VAL A 384 3.30 -1.28 20.22
C VAL A 384 2.26 -2.25 19.65
N GLY A 385 1.95 -2.11 18.35
CA GLY A 385 1.06 -3.02 17.63
C GLY A 385 1.48 -4.48 17.73
N PHE A 386 2.76 -4.76 17.48
CA PHE A 386 3.31 -6.11 17.58
C PHE A 386 3.18 -6.69 19.00
N LEU A 387 3.47 -5.91 20.03
CA LEU A 387 3.31 -6.32 21.43
C LEU A 387 1.84 -6.61 21.77
N VAL A 388 0.93 -5.73 21.37
CA VAL A 388 -0.52 -5.86 21.59
C VAL A 388 -1.08 -7.10 20.87
N ILE A 389 -0.65 -7.36 19.63
CA ILE A 389 -1.03 -8.57 18.90
C ILE A 389 -0.59 -9.83 19.66
N ASN A 390 0.62 -9.83 20.23
CA ASN A 390 1.18 -10.99 20.90
C ASN A 390 0.57 -11.23 22.30
N SER A 391 0.12 -10.19 22.99
CA SER A 391 -0.45 -10.28 24.33
C SER A 391 -1.97 -10.45 24.35
N LEU A 392 -2.71 -9.64 23.58
CA LEU A 392 -4.18 -9.60 23.57
C LEU A 392 -4.79 -10.37 22.39
N GLY A 393 -3.97 -10.76 21.42
CA GLY A 393 -4.40 -11.44 20.19
C GLY A 393 -4.78 -10.48 19.06
N ARG A 394 -4.98 -11.06 17.87
CA ARG A 394 -5.15 -10.34 16.58
C ARG A 394 -6.42 -9.48 16.50
N ARG A 395 -7.56 -10.02 16.95
CA ARG A 395 -8.88 -9.37 16.83
C ARG A 395 -9.02 -8.09 17.66
N PRO A 396 -8.75 -8.10 18.98
CA PRO A 396 -8.85 -6.88 19.78
C PRO A 396 -7.83 -5.83 19.36
N ALA A 397 -6.62 -6.23 18.92
CA ALA A 397 -5.62 -5.31 18.37
C ALA A 397 -6.15 -4.56 17.13
N GLN A 398 -6.82 -5.27 16.21
CA GLN A 398 -7.42 -4.68 15.02
C GLN A 398 -8.58 -3.73 15.36
N MET A 399 -9.43 -4.10 16.30
CA MET A 399 -10.56 -3.26 16.74
C MET A 399 -10.07 -1.98 17.42
N ALA A 400 -9.15 -2.11 18.38
CA ALA A 400 -8.60 -0.98 19.12
C ALA A 400 -7.88 0.02 18.21
N SER A 401 -7.06 -0.48 17.28
CA SER A 401 -6.34 0.39 16.33
C SER A 401 -7.26 1.16 15.39
N LEU A 402 -8.32 0.53 14.86
CA LEU A 402 -9.28 1.21 13.99
C LEU A 402 -10.18 2.19 14.74
N LEU A 403 -10.65 1.83 15.93
CA LEU A 403 -11.45 2.74 16.76
C LEU A 403 -10.65 3.97 17.17
N LEU A 404 -9.41 3.78 17.64
CA LEU A 404 -8.53 4.88 18.01
C LEU A 404 -8.21 5.77 16.81
N ALA A 405 -7.89 5.18 15.64
CA ALA A 405 -7.69 5.94 14.41
C ALA A 405 -8.93 6.75 14.00
N GLY A 406 -10.12 6.14 14.05
CA GLY A 406 -11.38 6.79 13.72
C GLY A 406 -11.69 7.97 14.64
N ILE A 407 -11.52 7.81 15.95
CA ILE A 407 -11.69 8.88 16.93
C ILE A 407 -10.71 10.02 16.65
N CYS A 408 -9.44 9.72 16.40
CA CYS A 408 -8.45 10.73 16.06
C CYS A 408 -8.83 11.52 14.80
N ILE A 409 -9.27 10.85 13.74
CA ILE A 409 -9.66 11.53 12.49
C ILE A 409 -10.94 12.36 12.66
N LEU A 410 -11.94 11.86 13.39
CA LEU A 410 -13.18 12.60 13.65
C LEU A 410 -12.93 13.87 14.47
N VAL A 411 -12.13 13.77 15.54
CA VAL A 411 -11.76 14.93 16.35
C VAL A 411 -10.91 15.91 15.52
N ASN A 412 -10.08 15.43 14.59
CA ASN A 412 -9.31 16.28 13.68
C ASN A 412 -10.20 17.19 12.83
N GLY A 413 -11.33 16.67 12.34
CA GLY A 413 -12.26 17.41 11.49
C GLY A 413 -13.03 18.53 12.20
N VAL A 414 -13.09 18.52 13.53
CA VAL A 414 -13.79 19.55 14.34
C VAL A 414 -12.85 20.69 14.72
N ILE A 415 -11.53 20.46 14.67
CA ILE A 415 -10.53 21.45 15.12
C ILE A 415 -10.34 22.54 14.04
N PRO A 416 -10.42 23.83 14.40
CA PRO A 416 -10.21 24.94 13.48
C PRO A 416 -8.78 25.00 12.93
N GLN A 417 -8.62 25.58 11.73
CA GLN A 417 -7.35 25.58 10.98
C GLN A 417 -6.21 26.31 11.71
N ASP A 418 -6.54 27.24 12.62
CA ASP A 418 -5.57 28.04 13.37
C ASP A 418 -4.73 27.21 14.35
N GLN A 419 -5.20 26.02 14.76
CA GLN A 419 -4.50 25.13 15.69
C GLN A 419 -3.72 24.00 14.99
N SER A 420 -2.77 24.38 14.14
CA SER A 420 -1.97 23.44 13.32
C SER A 420 -1.23 22.36 14.13
N MET A 421 -0.72 22.68 15.32
CA MET A 421 0.00 21.73 16.18
C MET A 421 -0.91 20.60 16.70
N VAL A 422 -2.11 20.92 17.17
CA VAL A 422 -3.06 19.92 17.70
C VAL A 422 -3.55 19.03 16.57
N ARG A 423 -3.90 19.64 15.43
CA ARG A 423 -4.35 18.91 14.23
C ARG A 423 -3.27 17.96 13.71
N THR A 424 -2.02 18.42 13.65
CA THR A 424 -0.89 17.58 13.25
C THR A 424 -0.69 16.43 14.23
N SER A 425 -0.67 16.70 15.53
CA SER A 425 -0.44 15.68 16.57
C SER A 425 -1.48 14.56 16.51
N LEU A 426 -2.75 14.93 16.33
CA LEU A 426 -3.85 14.00 16.25
C LEU A 426 -3.85 13.19 14.94
N ALA A 427 -3.49 13.81 13.82
CA ALA A 427 -3.28 13.11 12.55
C ALA A 427 -2.13 12.11 12.66
N VAL A 428 -1.02 12.47 13.30
CA VAL A 428 0.14 11.59 13.52
C VAL A 428 -0.25 10.37 14.36
N LEU A 429 -1.03 10.56 15.43
CA LEU A 429 -1.57 9.45 16.23
C LEU A 429 -2.50 8.55 15.41
N GLY A 430 -3.44 9.12 14.66
CA GLY A 430 -4.34 8.37 13.78
C GLY A 430 -3.58 7.58 12.72
N LYS A 431 -2.55 8.19 12.11
CA LYS A 431 -1.67 7.57 11.12
C LYS A 431 -0.93 6.36 11.69
N GLY A 432 -0.34 6.50 12.88
CA GLY A 432 0.32 5.40 13.57
C GLY A 432 -0.62 4.23 13.86
N CYS A 433 -1.85 4.51 14.31
CA CYS A 433 -2.87 3.49 14.54
C CYS A 433 -3.27 2.75 13.26
N LEU A 434 -3.41 3.47 12.15
CA LEU A 434 -3.68 2.88 10.83
C LEU A 434 -2.52 2.03 10.33
N ALA A 435 -1.27 2.43 10.58
CA ALA A 435 -0.09 1.65 10.22
C ALA A 435 -0.03 0.31 10.99
N THR A 436 -0.42 0.32 12.27
CA THR A 436 -0.58 -0.90 13.07
C THR A 436 -1.70 -1.78 12.52
N SER A 437 -2.85 -1.19 12.19
CA SER A 437 -3.98 -1.89 11.57
C SER A 437 -3.59 -2.57 10.26
N PHE A 438 -2.78 -1.91 9.43
CA PHE A 438 -2.20 -2.50 8.23
C PHE A 438 -1.33 -3.73 8.52
N ASN A 439 -0.47 -3.66 9.53
CA ASN A 439 0.36 -4.81 9.89
C ASN A 439 -0.49 -6.01 10.37
N CYS A 440 -1.46 -5.72 11.23
CA CYS A 440 -2.42 -6.70 11.73
C CYS A 440 -3.19 -7.40 10.59
N ILE A 441 -3.76 -6.64 9.65
CA ILE A 441 -4.62 -7.19 8.60
C ILE A 441 -3.83 -8.06 7.60
N PHE A 442 -2.57 -7.70 7.28
CA PHE A 442 -1.70 -8.53 6.44
C PHE A 442 -1.48 -9.91 7.07
N LEU A 443 -1.12 -9.94 8.36
CA LEU A 443 -0.88 -11.19 9.07
C LEU A 443 -2.17 -11.99 9.28
N TYR A 444 -3.26 -11.31 9.68
CA TYR A 444 -4.56 -11.94 9.90
C TYR A 444 -5.11 -12.59 8.61
N THR A 445 -4.96 -11.93 7.46
CA THR A 445 -5.35 -12.48 6.15
C THR A 445 -4.54 -13.74 5.82
N GLY A 446 -3.22 -13.71 6.06
CA GLY A 446 -2.33 -14.85 5.80
C GLY A 446 -2.57 -16.06 6.71
N GLU A 447 -3.07 -15.85 7.93
CA GLU A 447 -3.38 -16.92 8.89
C GLU A 447 -4.76 -17.56 8.62
N LEU A 448 -5.72 -16.77 8.12
CA LEU A 448 -7.12 -17.19 7.99
C LEU A 448 -7.46 -17.90 6.67
N TYR A 449 -6.86 -17.48 5.55
CA TYR A 449 -7.12 -18.10 4.24
C TYR A 449 -6.54 -19.53 4.04
N PRO A 450 -5.36 -19.93 4.55
CA PRO A 450 -4.79 -21.24 4.23
C PRO A 450 -5.48 -22.44 4.89
N THR A 451 -6.33 -22.23 5.89
CA THR A 451 -7.06 -23.29 6.63
C THR A 451 -8.51 -23.42 6.18
N VAL A 452 -9.22 -22.30 6.02
CA VAL A 452 -10.68 -22.29 5.84
C VAL A 452 -11.13 -22.77 4.45
N ILE A 453 -10.33 -22.53 3.40
CA ILE A 453 -10.60 -23.04 2.03
C ILE A 453 -10.55 -24.56 1.97
N ARG A 454 -9.69 -25.19 2.77
CA ARG A 454 -9.46 -26.64 2.73
C ARG A 454 -10.50 -27.44 3.51
N THR A 455 -11.00 -26.91 4.62
CA THR A 455 -11.93 -27.63 5.52
C THR A 455 -13.38 -27.17 5.38
N GLY A 456 -13.63 -25.86 5.24
CA GLY A 456 -14.98 -25.30 5.36
C GLY A 456 -15.98 -25.78 4.29
N CYS A 457 -15.54 -25.90 3.04
CA CYS A 457 -16.43 -26.30 1.95
C CYS A 457 -16.69 -27.82 1.95
N LYS A 458 -15.67 -28.63 2.28
CA LYS A 458 -15.79 -30.10 2.37
C LYS A 458 -16.58 -30.58 3.59
N ILE A 459 -16.45 -29.93 4.75
CA ILE A 459 -17.23 -30.29 5.95
C ILE A 459 -18.72 -30.03 5.70
N ARG A 460 -19.08 -28.91 5.07
CA ARG A 460 -20.48 -28.59 4.77
C ARG A 460 -21.06 -29.48 3.67
N GLU A 461 -20.28 -29.85 2.65
CA GLU A 461 -20.72 -30.83 1.65
C GLU A 461 -20.86 -32.24 2.23
N ARG A 462 -19.97 -32.68 3.11
CA ARG A 462 -20.09 -33.98 3.80
C ARG A 462 -21.26 -34.00 4.78
N SER A 463 -21.51 -32.90 5.50
CA SER A 463 -22.67 -32.76 6.37
C SER A 463 -23.98 -32.79 5.58
N LYS A 464 -24.05 -32.07 4.44
CA LYS A 464 -25.23 -32.13 3.54
C LYS A 464 -25.42 -33.50 2.89
N LYS A 465 -24.35 -34.17 2.44
CA LYS A 465 -24.44 -35.52 1.88
C LYS A 465 -24.76 -36.58 2.94
N GLY A 466 -24.26 -36.44 4.16
CA GLY A 466 -24.61 -37.28 5.30
C GLY A 466 -26.05 -37.10 5.74
N GLN A 467 -26.55 -35.86 5.81
CA GLN A 467 -27.96 -35.56 6.11
C GLN A 467 -28.91 -36.01 5.00
N ALA A 468 -28.51 -35.91 3.73
CA ALA A 468 -29.28 -36.45 2.60
C ALA A 468 -29.31 -37.98 2.56
N ALA A 469 -28.25 -38.66 3.02
CA ALA A 469 -28.20 -40.12 3.14
C ALA A 469 -28.97 -40.65 4.36
N LEU A 470 -29.17 -39.82 5.40
CA LEU A 470 -29.88 -40.17 6.63
C LEU A 470 -31.35 -39.73 6.64
N GLY A 471 -31.87 -39.10 5.58
CA GLY A 471 -33.29 -38.78 5.43
C GLY A 471 -33.86 -37.77 6.44
N TYR A 472 -33.01 -37.00 7.13
CA TYR A 472 -33.47 -36.02 8.12
C TYR A 472 -33.64 -34.62 7.49
N SER A 473 -34.89 -34.16 7.38
CA SER A 473 -35.23 -32.75 7.13
C SER A 473 -35.44 -32.04 8.48
N GLU A 474 -34.50 -31.18 8.89
CA GLU A 474 -34.75 -30.24 9.99
C GLU A 474 -35.28 -28.88 9.48
N PRO A 475 -36.24 -28.26 10.18
CA PRO A 475 -36.83 -26.99 9.80
C PRO A 475 -35.88 -25.82 10.11
N ALA A 476 -35.92 -24.81 9.24
CA ALA A 476 -35.13 -23.60 9.34
C ALA A 476 -35.48 -22.79 10.59
N GLY A 477 -34.60 -22.76 11.60
CA GLY A 477 -34.76 -21.83 12.71
C GLY A 477 -34.12 -22.22 14.04
N SER A 478 -32.80 -22.43 14.10
CA SER A 478 -32.04 -22.11 15.33
C SER A 478 -30.56 -21.93 15.00
N TRP A 479 -30.02 -20.78 15.38
CA TRP A 479 -28.59 -20.48 15.32
C TRP A 479 -28.04 -20.70 16.73
N SER A 480 -27.18 -21.71 16.93
CA SER A 480 -26.32 -21.81 18.10
C SER A 480 -24.84 -21.91 17.68
N PRO A 481 -23.94 -21.06 18.19
CA PRO A 481 -22.52 -21.08 17.86
C PRO A 481 -21.76 -21.97 18.84
N SER A 482 -22.06 -23.27 18.90
CA SER A 482 -21.43 -24.18 19.89
C SER A 482 -20.62 -25.34 19.30
N CYS A 483 -20.56 -25.51 17.98
CA CYS A 483 -19.80 -26.62 17.36
C CYS A 483 -18.35 -26.27 16.94
N ALA A 484 -17.80 -25.13 17.37
CA ALA A 484 -16.40 -24.76 17.09
C ALA A 484 -15.38 -25.21 18.16
N CYS A 485 -15.82 -25.85 19.26
CA CYS A 485 -14.95 -26.21 20.39
C CYS A 485 -14.73 -27.71 20.65
N MET A 486 -15.25 -28.64 19.84
CA MET A 486 -14.95 -30.07 20.01
C MET A 486 -13.95 -30.54 18.94
N GLY A 487 -12.69 -30.65 19.35
CA GLY A 487 -11.58 -31.16 18.53
C GLY A 487 -10.18 -30.73 18.95
N LEU A 488 -10.01 -30.08 20.12
CA LEU A 488 -8.72 -29.62 20.67
C LEU A 488 -8.44 -30.16 22.08
N GLN A 489 -8.80 -31.42 22.35
CA GLN A 489 -8.33 -32.14 23.54
C GLN A 489 -7.99 -33.58 23.16
N GLY A 490 -6.76 -34.00 23.44
CA GLY A 490 -6.35 -35.41 23.46
C GLY A 490 -5.09 -35.75 22.64
N ASN A 491 -3.91 -35.44 23.19
CA ASN A 491 -2.81 -36.40 23.45
C ASN A 491 -1.52 -35.65 23.78
N GLU A 492 -1.45 -35.11 25.00
CA GLU A 492 -0.23 -35.16 25.80
C GLU A 492 -0.40 -36.38 26.71
N GLN A 493 0.39 -37.43 26.46
CA GLN A 493 0.80 -38.37 27.51
C GLN A 493 2.07 -39.10 27.03
N GLN A 494 3.10 -38.92 27.87
CA GLN A 494 4.48 -39.44 27.86
C GLN A 494 5.50 -38.83 26.92
#